data_AF-A0A9E3NCF7-F1
#
_entry.id   AF-A0A9E3NCF7-F1
#
_cell.length_a   1.000
_cell.length_b   1.000
_cell.length_c   1.000
_cell.angle_alpha   90.00
_cell.angle_beta   90.00
_cell.angle_gamma   90.00
#
_symmetry.space_group_name_H-M   'P 1'
#
loop_
_entity.id
_entity.type
_entity.pdbx_description
1 polymer ?
#
loop_
_entity_poly.entity_id
_entity_poly.type
_entity_poly.pdbx_seq_one_letter_code
_entity_poly.pdbx_strand_id
1 'polypeptide(L)'
;DDKRYLDEARAAIDAAMGLRFNVNYQANLTAWGAAACMRLWRITNDQVYLEQSYVYLGSFFHNCEIWESEIDLAVHYHNFLGATCLQDAPYMAIYECFDSFAAFERYLADSGPDLDPAARMLIAEYCKYAIDRAWFYYPDTLPPEAVSPKQRESNGHVDRSLSFPLEDLYPDGQPAGQVGQEIYGAGAAFIFATRAFHNVEGAPFRVYCDHFVRTMERTADRTLSVALDGGETCTAGLSLVRLARRKMPKVRVTTVGGDTLRPHHSTADRIDYRVPANGRFVLNWE
;
A
#
# COMPACT_ATOMS: atom_id res chain seq x y z
N ASP A 1 -8.65 -10.77 27.67
CA ASP A 1 -9.00 -9.65 28.56
C ASP A 1 -8.07 -9.58 29.77
N ASP A 2 -6.79 -9.30 29.53
CA ASP A 2 -5.86 -8.91 30.60
C ASP A 2 -5.77 -7.38 30.58
N LYS A 3 -6.28 -6.73 31.64
CA LYS A 3 -6.32 -5.27 31.77
C LYS A 3 -4.93 -4.64 31.62
N ARG A 4 -3.88 -5.36 32.02
CA ARG A 4 -2.49 -4.91 31.93
C ARG A 4 -2.10 -4.52 30.50
N TYR A 5 -2.46 -5.30 29.48
CA TYR A 5 -2.07 -4.99 28.11
C TYR A 5 -2.74 -3.73 27.58
N LEU A 6 -3.99 -3.47 27.99
CA LEU A 6 -4.69 -2.24 27.61
C LEU A 6 -4.08 -1.03 28.33
N ASP A 7 -3.74 -1.17 29.61
CA ASP A 7 -3.12 -0.10 30.39
C ASP A 7 -1.70 0.24 29.86
N GLU A 8 -0.91 -0.77 29.48
CA GLU A 8 0.39 -0.58 28.82
C GLU A 8 0.26 0.12 27.45
N ALA A 9 -0.72 -0.28 26.64
CA ALA A 9 -0.97 0.35 25.34
C ALA A 9 -1.36 1.83 25.48
N ARG A 10 -2.21 2.16 26.46
CA ARG A 10 -2.57 3.55 26.78
C ARG A 10 -1.36 4.35 27.21
N ALA A 11 -0.60 3.83 28.18
CA ALA A 11 0.58 4.53 28.70
C ALA A 11 1.61 4.83 27.59
N ALA A 12 1.79 3.92 26.62
CA ALA A 12 2.68 4.12 25.49
C ALA A 12 2.22 5.26 24.57
N ILE A 13 0.92 5.33 24.23
CA ILE A 13 0.39 6.41 23.39
C ILE A 13 0.34 7.74 24.14
N ASP A 14 -0.04 7.73 25.42
CA ASP A 14 -0.07 8.93 26.26
C ASP A 14 1.33 9.56 26.38
N ALA A 15 2.39 8.73 26.44
CA ALA A 15 3.77 9.21 26.45
C ALA A 15 4.21 9.87 25.12
N ALA A 16 3.56 9.55 24.01
CA ALA A 16 3.82 10.16 22.70
C ALA A 16 3.00 11.44 22.46
N MET A 17 1.99 11.73 23.29
CA MET A 17 1.17 12.93 23.16
C MET A 17 2.01 14.18 23.36
N GLY A 18 1.80 15.18 22.50
CA GLY A 18 2.55 16.44 22.52
C GLY A 18 3.86 16.44 21.73
N LEU A 19 4.33 15.28 21.23
CA LEU A 19 5.50 15.21 20.35
C LEU A 19 5.27 15.85 18.96
N ARG A 20 4.01 15.99 18.54
CA ARG A 20 3.62 16.55 17.23
C ARG A 20 4.36 15.82 16.10
N PHE A 21 5.00 16.54 15.17
CA PHE A 21 5.77 15.95 14.07
C PHE A 21 7.06 15.24 14.49
N ASN A 22 7.52 15.41 15.74
CA ASN A 22 8.68 14.65 16.25
C ASN A 22 8.32 13.20 16.62
N VAL A 23 7.07 12.79 16.41
CA VAL A 23 6.66 11.40 16.57
C VAL A 23 7.20 10.50 15.47
N ASN A 24 7.58 11.08 14.31
CA ASN A 24 8.16 10.29 13.23
C ASN A 24 9.64 10.02 13.49
N TYR A 25 9.96 8.82 13.98
CA TYR A 25 11.33 8.31 14.03
C TYR A 25 11.62 7.40 12.82
N GLN A 26 10.73 6.43 12.58
CA GLN A 26 10.70 5.57 11.40
C GLN A 26 9.30 5.58 10.81
N ALA A 27 9.19 5.61 9.48
CA ALA A 27 7.90 5.73 8.82
C ALA A 27 6.92 4.59 9.17
N ASN A 28 7.40 3.34 9.23
CA ASN A 28 6.56 2.19 9.61
C ASN A 28 6.08 2.25 11.06
N LEU A 29 6.94 2.64 12.00
CA LEU A 29 6.55 2.79 13.41
C LEU A 29 5.50 3.88 13.57
N THR A 30 5.62 4.96 12.80
CA THR A 30 4.62 6.04 12.76
C THR A 30 3.27 5.54 12.22
N ALA A 31 3.28 4.74 11.14
CA ALA A 31 2.06 4.13 10.60
C ALA A 31 1.42 3.14 11.59
N TRP A 32 2.23 2.30 12.27
CA TRP A 32 1.75 1.40 13.32
C TRP A 32 1.24 2.14 14.56
N GLY A 33 1.87 3.27 14.93
CA GLY A 33 1.39 4.16 15.98
C GLY A 33 0.01 4.73 15.66
N ALA A 34 -0.23 5.15 14.41
CA ALA A 34 -1.55 5.56 13.95
C ALA A 34 -2.57 4.42 14.09
N ALA A 35 -2.22 3.20 13.65
CA ALA A 35 -3.10 2.04 13.72
C ALA A 35 -3.42 1.64 15.17
N ALA A 36 -2.43 1.71 16.07
CA ALA A 36 -2.61 1.46 17.50
C ALA A 36 -3.56 2.48 18.14
N CYS A 37 -3.42 3.77 17.81
CA CYS A 37 -4.32 4.83 18.24
C CYS A 37 -5.77 4.57 17.78
N MET A 38 -5.96 4.20 16.51
CA MET A 38 -7.27 3.85 15.96
C MET A 38 -7.89 2.67 16.71
N ARG A 39 -7.11 1.60 16.94
CA ARG A 39 -7.55 0.43 17.70
C ARG A 39 -7.92 0.79 19.15
N LEU A 40 -7.13 1.61 19.82
CA LEU A 40 -7.42 2.09 21.18
C LEU A 40 -8.72 2.90 21.23
N TRP A 41 -8.94 3.79 20.26
CA TRP A 41 -10.20 4.51 20.16
C TRP A 41 -11.39 3.54 20.00
N ARG A 42 -11.30 2.52 19.15
CA ARG A 42 -12.37 1.51 19.00
C ARG A 42 -12.65 0.72 20.29
N ILE A 43 -11.62 0.46 21.10
CA ILE A 43 -11.76 -0.30 22.36
C ILE A 43 -12.31 0.59 23.48
N THR A 44 -11.87 1.84 23.55
CA THR A 44 -12.09 2.72 24.71
C THR A 44 -13.18 3.76 24.49
N ASN A 45 -13.50 4.05 23.23
CA ASN A 45 -14.35 5.15 22.79
C ASN A 45 -13.88 6.54 23.27
N ASP A 46 -12.59 6.68 23.60
CA ASP A 46 -11.99 7.94 24.00
C ASP A 46 -11.42 8.68 22.78
N GLN A 47 -12.03 9.82 22.48
CA GLN A 47 -11.77 10.61 21.28
C GLN A 47 -10.31 11.07 21.17
N VAL A 48 -9.61 11.21 22.30
CA VAL A 48 -8.20 11.63 22.31
C VAL A 48 -7.32 10.69 21.47
N TYR A 49 -7.65 9.39 21.44
CA TYR A 49 -6.88 8.41 20.65
C TYR A 49 -7.17 8.53 19.16
N LEU A 50 -8.39 8.87 18.74
CA LEU A 50 -8.68 9.16 17.33
C LEU A 50 -7.91 10.41 16.87
N GLU A 51 -7.94 11.47 17.68
CA GLU A 51 -7.21 12.72 17.40
C GLU A 51 -5.69 12.50 17.34
N GLN A 52 -5.14 11.74 18.29
CA GLN A 52 -3.73 11.37 18.28
C GLN A 52 -3.37 10.53 17.04
N SER A 53 -4.29 9.68 16.56
CA SER A 53 -4.08 8.94 15.31
C SER A 53 -3.85 9.89 14.12
N TYR A 54 -4.54 11.03 14.07
CA TYR A 54 -4.35 12.03 13.04
C TYR A 54 -3.03 12.80 13.17
N VAL A 55 -2.49 12.94 14.39
CA VAL A 55 -1.12 13.46 14.59
C VAL A 55 -0.09 12.51 13.98
N TYR A 56 -0.23 11.20 14.18
CA TYR A 56 0.62 10.21 13.53
C TYR A 56 0.50 10.26 12.00
N LEU A 57 -0.72 10.32 11.45
CA LEU A 57 -0.92 10.46 10.00
C LEU A 57 -0.28 11.73 9.46
N GLY A 58 -0.52 12.87 10.10
CA GLY A 58 0.08 14.14 9.70
C GLY A 58 1.62 14.08 9.70
N SER A 59 2.20 13.41 10.69
CA SER A 59 3.65 13.19 10.76
C SER A 59 4.19 12.28 9.68
N PHE A 60 3.45 11.21 9.36
CA PHE A 60 3.80 10.31 8.27
C PHE A 60 3.79 11.05 6.92
N PHE A 61 2.67 11.70 6.60
CA PHE A 61 2.50 12.39 5.32
C PHE A 61 3.38 13.64 5.16
N HIS A 62 3.80 14.27 6.28
CA HIS A 62 4.80 15.34 6.24
C HIS A 62 6.14 14.86 5.65
N ASN A 63 6.47 13.58 5.80
CA ASN A 63 7.70 12.98 5.29
C ASN A 63 7.50 12.19 3.98
N CYS A 64 6.39 12.44 3.28
CA CYS A 64 6.14 11.86 1.96
C CYS A 64 6.59 12.80 0.84
N GLU A 65 7.14 12.20 -0.21
CA GLU A 65 7.38 12.83 -1.50
C GLU A 65 6.03 13.05 -2.21
N ILE A 66 5.39 14.21 -2.00
CA ILE A 66 4.07 14.53 -2.60
C ILE A 66 4.15 14.99 -4.07
N TRP A 67 5.16 14.53 -4.79
CA TRP A 67 5.43 14.80 -6.20
C TRP A 67 6.10 13.59 -6.84
N GLU A 68 5.98 13.44 -8.16
CA GLU A 68 6.68 12.37 -8.90
C GLU A 68 8.01 12.92 -9.42
N SER A 69 9.12 12.33 -8.97
CA SER A 69 10.44 12.77 -9.36
C SER A 69 10.88 12.23 -10.69
N GLU A 70 11.16 13.17 -11.60
CA GLU A 70 11.81 12.94 -12.88
C GLU A 70 13.25 13.48 -12.88
N ILE A 71 13.87 13.62 -11.70
CA ILE A 71 15.26 14.09 -11.56
C ILE A 71 16.23 12.94 -11.77
N ASP A 72 17.20 13.11 -12.66
CA ASP A 72 18.31 12.17 -12.90
C ASP A 72 17.81 10.72 -13.03
N LEU A 73 18.28 9.76 -12.22
CA LEU A 73 17.89 8.36 -12.31
C LEU A 73 16.48 8.06 -11.74
N ALA A 74 15.82 9.04 -11.10
CA ALA A 74 14.46 8.87 -10.59
C ALA A 74 13.42 8.67 -11.69
N VAL A 75 13.71 9.09 -12.93
CA VAL A 75 12.88 8.83 -14.12
C VAL A 75 12.60 7.35 -14.37
N HIS A 76 13.36 6.44 -13.74
CA HIS A 76 13.26 5.00 -13.93
C HIS A 76 12.35 4.30 -12.92
N TYR A 77 11.78 5.02 -11.94
CA TYR A 77 10.90 4.44 -10.93
C TYR A 77 9.83 5.42 -10.46
N HIS A 78 8.75 4.87 -9.90
CA HIS A 78 7.69 5.66 -9.31
C HIS A 78 8.00 5.96 -7.83
N ASN A 79 7.94 7.23 -7.45
CA ASN A 79 8.21 7.67 -6.08
C ASN A 79 7.13 8.57 -5.50
N PHE A 80 6.08 8.90 -6.27
CA PHE A 80 4.96 9.68 -5.74
C PHE A 80 4.38 9.05 -4.46
N LEU A 81 4.15 9.94 -3.49
CA LEU A 81 3.65 9.66 -2.15
C LEU A 81 4.50 8.65 -1.36
N GLY A 82 5.79 8.53 -1.69
CA GLY A 82 6.73 7.69 -0.95
C GLY A 82 7.23 8.36 0.32
N ALA A 83 7.14 7.65 1.44
CA ALA A 83 7.68 8.13 2.72
C ALA A 83 9.18 7.83 2.80
N THR A 84 9.98 8.83 3.21
CA THR A 84 11.36 8.59 3.60
C THR A 84 11.42 7.66 4.82
N CYS A 85 12.45 6.83 4.93
CA CYS A 85 12.49 5.79 5.98
C CYS A 85 12.60 6.39 7.39
N LEU A 86 13.33 7.51 7.53
CA LEU A 86 13.46 8.32 8.74
C LEU A 86 13.03 9.77 8.45
N GLN A 87 12.83 10.55 9.50
CA GLN A 87 12.49 11.97 9.39
C GLN A 87 13.52 12.80 8.59
N ASP A 88 14.79 12.44 8.65
CA ASP A 88 15.90 13.13 7.98
C ASP A 88 16.63 12.24 6.96
N ALA A 89 16.10 11.05 6.67
CA ALA A 89 16.69 10.17 5.68
C ALA A 89 16.46 10.71 4.26
N PRO A 90 17.48 10.67 3.39
CA PRO A 90 17.36 11.11 2.00
C PRO A 90 16.73 10.06 1.07
N TYR A 91 16.21 8.95 1.62
CA TYR A 91 15.75 7.81 0.83
C TYR A 91 14.48 7.20 1.41
N MET A 92 13.71 6.58 0.51
CA MET A 92 12.61 5.68 0.85
C MET A 92 13.17 4.27 0.98
N ALA A 93 12.67 3.51 1.95
CA ALA A 93 13.08 2.12 2.15
C ALA A 93 11.94 1.12 1.95
N ILE A 94 12.27 -0.05 1.40
CA ILE A 94 11.26 -1.09 1.10
C ILE A 94 10.60 -1.63 2.38
N TYR A 95 11.36 -1.87 3.45
CA TYR A 95 10.79 -2.30 4.73
C TYR A 95 9.77 -1.30 5.26
N GLU A 96 10.15 -0.02 5.36
CA GLU A 96 9.24 1.03 5.78
C GLU A 96 8.03 1.14 4.86
N CYS A 97 8.21 0.96 3.55
CA CYS A 97 7.15 1.01 2.56
C CYS A 97 6.10 -0.10 2.77
N PHE A 98 6.51 -1.38 2.79
CA PHE A 98 5.56 -2.50 2.89
C PHE A 98 4.97 -2.66 4.30
N ASP A 99 5.73 -2.33 5.34
CA ASP A 99 5.25 -2.44 6.72
C ASP A 99 4.26 -1.31 7.05
N SER A 100 4.48 -0.09 6.54
CA SER A 100 3.47 0.98 6.60
C SER A 100 2.19 0.61 5.84
N PHE A 101 2.31 -0.03 4.68
CA PHE A 101 1.16 -0.55 3.94
C PHE A 101 0.35 -1.56 4.78
N ALA A 102 1.02 -2.46 5.50
CA ALA A 102 0.37 -3.42 6.39
C ALA A 102 -0.27 -2.74 7.62
N ALA A 103 0.38 -1.72 8.19
CA ALA A 103 -0.19 -0.93 9.28
C ALA A 103 -1.47 -0.21 8.85
N PHE A 104 -1.48 0.37 7.65
CA PHE A 104 -2.63 1.08 7.11
C PHE A 104 -3.79 0.17 6.69
N GLU A 105 -3.51 -1.08 6.31
CA GLU A 105 -4.56 -2.11 6.19
C GLU A 105 -5.34 -2.22 7.52
N ARG A 106 -4.63 -2.30 8.66
CA ARG A 106 -5.22 -2.39 10.00
C ARG A 106 -5.91 -1.10 10.41
N TYR A 107 -5.27 0.04 10.22
CA TYR A 107 -5.85 1.35 10.49
C TYR A 107 -7.23 1.47 9.82
N LEU A 108 -7.29 1.24 8.51
CA LEU A 108 -8.53 1.39 7.76
C LEU A 108 -9.59 0.34 8.17
N ALA A 109 -9.18 -0.89 8.48
CA ALA A 109 -10.09 -1.93 8.95
C ALA A 109 -10.74 -1.59 10.30
N ASP A 110 -9.99 -1.00 11.23
CA ASP A 110 -10.50 -0.58 12.53
C ASP A 110 -11.30 0.72 12.47
N SER A 111 -11.02 1.58 11.47
CA SER A 111 -11.56 2.94 11.41
C SER A 111 -13.08 3.05 11.25
N GLY A 112 -13.73 2.04 10.64
CA GLY A 112 -15.18 2.07 10.40
C GLY A 112 -15.62 3.28 9.56
N PRO A 113 -16.90 3.66 9.58
CA PRO A 113 -17.42 4.80 8.81
C PRO A 113 -17.03 6.17 9.39
N ASP A 114 -16.51 6.21 10.61
CA ASP A 114 -16.27 7.43 11.38
C ASP A 114 -14.95 8.14 11.01
N LEU A 115 -14.09 7.48 10.22
CA LEU A 115 -12.85 8.07 9.73
C LEU A 115 -13.13 9.27 8.84
N ASP A 116 -12.36 10.34 9.03
CA ASP A 116 -12.40 11.49 8.14
C ASP A 116 -12.18 11.07 6.67
N PRO A 117 -13.07 11.46 5.73
CA PRO A 117 -12.96 11.06 4.33
C PRO A 117 -11.64 11.45 3.66
N ALA A 118 -11.03 12.58 4.03
CA ALA A 118 -9.75 13.01 3.49
C ALA A 118 -8.60 12.16 4.04
N ALA A 119 -8.63 11.81 5.33
CA ALA A 119 -7.68 10.86 5.91
C ALA A 119 -7.78 9.48 5.23
N ARG A 120 -8.99 8.97 5.03
CA ARG A 120 -9.25 7.74 4.29
C ARG A 120 -8.67 7.77 2.88
N MET A 121 -8.93 8.85 2.15
CA MET A 121 -8.40 9.05 0.80
C MET A 121 -6.87 9.02 0.78
N LEU A 122 -6.22 9.80 1.64
CA LEU A 122 -4.75 9.89 1.69
C LEU A 122 -4.11 8.52 1.99
N ILE A 123 -4.64 7.78 2.96
CA ILE A 123 -4.13 6.46 3.32
C ILE A 123 -4.36 5.45 2.18
N ALA A 124 -5.55 5.45 1.58
CA ALA A 124 -5.85 4.55 0.47
C ALA A 124 -4.94 4.81 -0.75
N GLU A 125 -4.73 6.08 -1.11
CA GLU A 125 -3.84 6.44 -2.20
C GLU A 125 -2.37 6.13 -1.84
N TYR A 126 -1.91 6.38 -0.61
CA TYR A 126 -0.57 5.92 -0.18
C TYR A 126 -0.40 4.43 -0.42
N CYS A 127 -1.37 3.61 -0.01
CA CYS A 127 -1.28 2.16 -0.17
C CYS A 127 -1.24 1.72 -1.64
N LYS A 128 -2.00 2.39 -2.50
CA LYS A 128 -1.96 2.18 -3.95
C LYS A 128 -0.58 2.52 -4.53
N TYR A 129 -0.02 3.69 -4.20
CA TYR A 129 1.30 4.08 -4.70
C TYR A 129 2.45 3.29 -4.04
N ALA A 130 2.27 2.78 -2.83
CA ALA A 130 3.22 1.86 -2.20
C ALA A 130 3.33 0.55 -2.97
N ILE A 131 2.21 -0.03 -3.43
CA ILE A 131 2.22 -1.23 -4.30
C ILE A 131 2.92 -0.92 -5.63
N ASP A 132 2.61 0.22 -6.24
CA ASP A 132 3.18 0.64 -7.53
C ASP A 132 4.70 0.83 -7.44
N ARG A 133 5.17 1.56 -6.44
CA ARG A 133 6.59 1.79 -6.15
C ARG A 133 7.34 0.51 -5.79
N ALA A 134 6.70 -0.44 -5.08
CA ALA A 134 7.35 -1.65 -4.56
C ALA A 134 8.08 -2.47 -5.64
N TRP A 135 7.58 -2.44 -6.88
CA TRP A 135 8.20 -3.12 -8.00
C TRP A 135 9.65 -2.66 -8.26
N PHE A 136 9.92 -1.37 -8.10
CA PHE A 136 11.19 -0.76 -8.46
C PHE A 136 12.31 -0.96 -7.43
N TYR A 137 11.99 -1.49 -6.26
CA TYR A 137 13.02 -1.91 -5.32
C TYR A 137 13.76 -3.17 -5.79
N TYR A 138 13.24 -3.92 -6.76
CA TYR A 138 13.94 -5.11 -7.24
C TYR A 138 15.03 -4.71 -8.25
N PRO A 139 16.29 -5.11 -8.03
CA PRO A 139 17.43 -4.56 -8.77
C PRO A 139 17.43 -4.89 -10.26
N ASP A 140 16.78 -5.98 -10.67
CA ASP A 140 16.62 -6.39 -12.06
C ASP A 140 15.58 -5.56 -12.83
N THR A 141 14.74 -4.80 -12.14
CA THR A 141 13.74 -3.90 -12.73
C THR A 141 14.31 -2.53 -13.10
N LEU A 142 15.43 -2.16 -12.47
CA LEU A 142 16.12 -0.91 -12.71
C LEU A 142 17.20 -1.07 -13.79
N PRO A 143 17.45 -0.03 -14.61
CA PRO A 143 18.58 -0.06 -15.52
C PRO A 143 19.90 -0.18 -14.73
N PRO A 144 20.96 -0.80 -15.30
CA PRO A 144 22.22 -1.05 -14.60
C PRO A 144 22.84 0.20 -13.94
N GLU A 145 22.76 1.34 -14.61
CA GLU A 145 23.26 2.63 -14.15
C GLU A 145 22.48 3.22 -12.96
N ALA A 146 21.23 2.80 -12.76
CA ALA A 146 20.40 3.23 -11.63
C ALA A 146 20.69 2.44 -10.34
N VAL A 147 21.55 1.42 -10.39
CA VAL A 147 21.96 0.64 -9.21
C VAL A 147 23.38 1.02 -8.80
N SER A 148 23.57 1.32 -7.52
CA SER A 148 24.85 1.77 -7.00
C SER A 148 25.94 0.71 -7.20
N PRO A 149 27.09 1.07 -7.78
CA PRO A 149 28.22 0.15 -7.93
C PRO A 149 28.96 -0.09 -6.60
N LYS A 150 28.65 0.69 -5.56
CA LYS A 150 29.29 0.60 -4.25
C LYS A 150 28.27 0.81 -3.14
N GLN A 151 28.20 -0.16 -2.24
CA GLN A 151 27.36 -0.09 -1.04
C GLN A 151 28.12 0.60 0.10
N ARG A 152 27.37 1.05 1.11
CA ARG A 152 27.91 1.54 2.38
C ARG A 152 28.86 0.51 2.98
N GLU A 153 29.87 1.01 3.67
CA GLU A 153 30.88 0.15 4.32
C GLU A 153 30.17 -0.88 5.20
N SER A 154 30.62 -2.15 5.14
CA SER A 154 30.04 -3.33 5.81
C SER A 154 28.75 -3.93 5.23
N ASN A 155 28.04 -3.29 4.29
CA ASN A 155 26.75 -3.79 3.77
C ASN A 155 26.84 -4.73 2.55
N GLY A 156 28.02 -5.26 2.24
CA GLY A 156 28.21 -6.27 1.20
C GLY A 156 28.10 -5.69 -0.22
N HIS A 157 27.39 -6.41 -1.11
CA HIS A 157 27.19 -6.04 -2.51
C HIS A 157 25.76 -6.35 -2.95
N VAL A 158 25.30 -5.69 -4.02
CA VAL A 158 24.03 -6.01 -4.69
C VAL A 158 24.24 -7.13 -5.70
N ASP A 159 23.49 -8.23 -5.57
CA ASP A 159 23.38 -9.28 -6.57
C ASP A 159 22.05 -9.15 -7.33
N ARG A 160 22.13 -8.67 -8.58
CA ARG A 160 20.98 -8.46 -9.46
C ARG A 160 20.29 -9.76 -9.91
N SER A 161 20.91 -10.93 -9.69
CA SER A 161 20.31 -12.22 -10.00
C SER A 161 19.41 -12.74 -8.87
N LEU A 162 19.50 -12.14 -7.68
CA LEU A 162 18.65 -12.45 -6.54
C LEU A 162 17.45 -11.51 -6.50
N SER A 163 16.26 -12.09 -6.37
CA SER A 163 15.02 -11.35 -6.15
C SER A 163 14.89 -10.87 -4.69
N PHE A 164 15.95 -10.24 -4.17
CA PHE A 164 15.89 -9.46 -2.93
C PHE A 164 15.83 -7.98 -3.29
N PRO A 165 14.91 -7.22 -2.67
CA PRO A 165 14.80 -5.81 -2.94
C PRO A 165 16.05 -5.09 -2.43
N LEU A 166 16.44 -4.04 -3.16
CA LEU A 166 17.27 -2.97 -2.64
C LEU A 166 16.59 -2.38 -1.41
N GLU A 167 17.37 -1.97 -0.42
CA GLU A 167 16.82 -1.25 0.72
C GLU A 167 16.28 0.10 0.26
N ASP A 168 17.05 0.85 -0.53
CA ASP A 168 16.90 2.29 -0.71
C ASP A 168 16.62 2.75 -2.16
N LEU A 169 15.63 3.64 -2.30
CA LEU A 169 15.35 4.47 -3.50
C LEU A 169 15.41 5.96 -3.13
N TYR A 170 15.89 6.82 -4.04
CA TYR A 170 16.16 8.23 -3.74
C TYR A 170 15.30 9.19 -4.59
N PRO A 171 14.56 10.12 -3.99
CA PRO A 171 13.76 11.07 -4.76
C PRO A 171 14.60 12.02 -5.63
N ASP A 172 15.87 12.24 -5.32
CA ASP A 172 16.75 13.14 -6.06
C ASP A 172 17.50 12.46 -7.22
N GLY A 173 17.22 11.18 -7.49
CA GLY A 173 17.79 10.44 -8.62
C GLY A 173 19.20 9.91 -8.39
N GLN A 174 19.67 9.85 -7.14
CA GLN A 174 20.87 9.09 -6.84
C GLN A 174 20.69 7.58 -7.16
N PRO A 175 21.80 6.86 -7.46
CA PRO A 175 21.73 5.41 -7.65
C PRO A 175 21.14 4.70 -6.42
N ALA A 176 20.19 3.79 -6.67
CA ALA A 176 19.53 2.97 -5.67
C ALA A 176 20.44 1.87 -5.13
N GLY A 177 20.12 1.33 -3.95
CA GLY A 177 20.92 0.24 -3.37
C GLY A 177 22.26 0.70 -2.82
N GLN A 178 22.41 1.95 -2.40
CA GLN A 178 23.63 2.40 -1.71
C GLN A 178 23.72 1.74 -0.33
N VAL A 179 22.59 1.47 0.32
CA VAL A 179 22.59 0.71 1.56
C VAL A 179 22.82 -0.77 1.27
N GLY A 180 22.17 -1.33 0.24
CA GLY A 180 22.38 -2.72 -0.19
C GLY A 180 21.06 -3.41 -0.52
N GLN A 181 21.05 -4.74 -0.52
CA GLN A 181 19.82 -5.53 -0.57
C GLN A 181 19.32 -5.83 0.84
N GLU A 182 18.03 -5.62 1.08
CA GLU A 182 17.44 -5.69 2.41
C GLU A 182 16.79 -7.07 2.67
N ILE A 183 17.32 -7.80 3.66
CA ILE A 183 16.76 -9.09 4.07
C ILE A 183 15.37 -8.91 4.71
N TYR A 184 15.17 -7.85 5.51
CA TYR A 184 13.86 -7.54 6.10
C TYR A 184 12.83 -7.16 5.02
N GLY A 185 13.29 -6.54 3.94
CA GLY A 185 12.54 -6.26 2.71
C GLY A 185 12.04 -7.48 1.95
N ALA A 186 12.67 -8.65 2.10
CA ALA A 186 12.38 -9.84 1.28
C ALA A 186 10.93 -10.36 1.41
N GLY A 187 10.23 -10.00 2.50
CA GLY A 187 8.82 -10.31 2.69
C GLY A 187 7.85 -9.47 1.85
N ALA A 188 8.29 -8.33 1.31
CA ALA A 188 7.44 -7.30 0.71
C ALA A 188 6.52 -7.84 -0.39
N ALA A 189 7.07 -8.55 -1.38
CA ALA A 189 6.29 -9.12 -2.48
C ALA A 189 5.15 -10.01 -2.00
N PHE A 190 5.37 -10.82 -0.94
CA PHE A 190 4.32 -11.66 -0.38
C PHE A 190 3.25 -10.83 0.33
N ILE A 191 3.65 -9.80 1.07
CA ILE A 191 2.70 -8.90 1.73
C ILE A 191 1.82 -8.21 0.70
N PHE A 192 2.38 -7.56 -0.31
CA PHE A 192 1.59 -6.92 -1.36
C PHE A 192 0.73 -7.91 -2.14
N ALA A 193 1.30 -9.04 -2.57
CA ALA A 193 0.56 -10.01 -3.37
C ALA A 193 -0.66 -10.60 -2.62
N THR A 194 -0.53 -10.85 -1.32
CA THR A 194 -1.61 -11.42 -0.51
C THR A 194 -2.77 -10.45 -0.26
N ARG A 195 -2.53 -9.13 -0.33
CA ARG A 195 -3.59 -8.12 -0.21
C ARG A 195 -4.18 -7.69 -1.55
N ALA A 196 -3.35 -7.65 -2.59
CA ALA A 196 -3.77 -7.14 -3.89
C ALA A 196 -4.41 -8.22 -4.78
N PHE A 197 -4.04 -9.50 -4.63
CA PHE A 197 -4.60 -10.60 -5.43
C PHE A 197 -5.62 -11.42 -4.64
N HIS A 198 -6.79 -11.59 -5.24
CA HIS A 198 -7.90 -12.34 -4.67
C HIS A 198 -8.25 -13.53 -5.56
N ASN A 199 -8.36 -14.70 -4.94
CA ASN A 199 -8.88 -15.89 -5.60
C ASN A 199 -10.41 -15.85 -5.59
N VAL A 200 -11.02 -16.18 -6.73
CA VAL A 200 -12.48 -16.31 -6.86
C VAL A 200 -12.78 -17.77 -7.18
N GLU A 201 -13.50 -18.45 -6.30
CA GLU A 201 -13.77 -19.88 -6.43
C GLU A 201 -14.49 -20.20 -7.75
N GLY A 202 -13.96 -21.16 -8.51
CA GLY A 202 -14.51 -21.57 -9.79
C GLY A 202 -14.27 -20.60 -10.96
N ALA A 203 -13.71 -19.41 -10.71
CA ALA A 203 -13.37 -18.47 -11.77
C ALA A 203 -12.06 -18.91 -12.49
N PRO A 204 -11.96 -18.70 -13.81
CA PRO A 204 -10.74 -18.98 -14.58
C PRO A 204 -9.66 -17.89 -14.47
N PHE A 205 -9.81 -16.94 -13.54
CA PHE A 205 -8.91 -15.81 -13.32
C PHE A 205 -8.75 -15.50 -11.82
N ARG A 206 -7.71 -14.74 -11.47
CA ARG A 206 -7.58 -14.00 -10.20
C ARG A 206 -8.03 -12.57 -10.40
N VAL A 207 -8.57 -11.97 -9.35
CA VAL A 207 -8.81 -10.53 -9.31
C VAL A 207 -7.59 -9.87 -8.69
N TYR A 208 -7.08 -8.82 -9.30
CA TYR A 208 -6.10 -7.92 -8.72
C TYR A 208 -6.76 -6.56 -8.48
N CYS A 209 -6.52 -5.95 -7.32
CA CYS A 209 -6.91 -4.58 -7.02
C CYS A 209 -5.75 -3.84 -6.35
N ASP A 210 -5.47 -2.61 -6.79
CA ASP A 210 -4.47 -1.73 -6.16
C ASP A 210 -5.00 -1.02 -4.90
N HIS A 211 -6.23 -1.35 -4.49
CA HIS A 211 -6.89 -0.89 -3.27
C HIS A 211 -7.28 -2.08 -2.39
N PHE A 212 -7.37 -1.85 -1.08
CA PHE A 212 -7.90 -2.86 -0.16
C PHE A 212 -9.38 -3.13 -0.42
N VAL A 213 -9.68 -4.38 -0.79
CA VAL A 213 -11.05 -4.86 -0.94
C VAL A 213 -11.69 -5.05 0.43
N ARG A 214 -12.75 -4.29 0.72
CA ARG A 214 -13.49 -4.38 2.01
C ARG A 214 -14.43 -5.55 2.04
N THR A 215 -15.05 -5.85 0.92
CA THR A 215 -16.02 -6.93 0.79
C THR A 215 -15.93 -7.51 -0.60
N MET A 216 -15.90 -8.84 -0.69
CA MET A 216 -15.95 -9.58 -1.94
C MET A 216 -16.92 -10.74 -1.75
N GLU A 217 -18.09 -10.64 -2.36
CA GLU A 217 -19.21 -11.55 -2.15
C GLU A 217 -19.65 -12.17 -3.47
N ARG A 218 -19.76 -13.50 -3.50
CA ARG A 218 -20.32 -14.23 -4.64
C ARG A 218 -21.84 -14.17 -4.55
N THR A 219 -22.46 -13.41 -5.45
CA THR A 219 -23.93 -13.23 -5.47
C THR A 219 -24.62 -14.22 -6.41
N ALA A 220 -23.88 -14.84 -7.33
CA ALA A 220 -24.32 -15.95 -8.17
C ALA A 220 -23.12 -16.76 -8.67
N ASP A 221 -23.36 -17.87 -9.38
CA ASP A 221 -22.32 -18.76 -9.90
C ASP A 221 -21.23 -18.03 -10.71
N ARG A 222 -21.61 -16.99 -11.45
CA ARG A 222 -20.66 -16.20 -12.27
C ARG A 222 -20.77 -14.71 -12.03
N THR A 223 -21.10 -14.34 -10.79
CA THR A 223 -21.27 -12.95 -10.38
C THR A 223 -20.57 -12.69 -9.05
N LEU A 224 -19.75 -11.65 -9.01
CA LEU A 224 -18.98 -11.21 -7.87
C LEU A 224 -19.28 -9.75 -7.59
N SER A 225 -19.74 -9.44 -6.39
CA SER A 225 -19.88 -8.08 -5.87
C SER A 225 -18.62 -7.71 -5.10
N VAL A 226 -18.03 -6.56 -5.41
CA VAL A 226 -16.82 -6.05 -4.76
C VAL A 226 -17.10 -4.65 -4.21
N ALA A 227 -16.66 -4.39 -2.97
CA ALA A 227 -16.75 -3.11 -2.32
C ALA A 227 -15.36 -2.55 -1.99
N LEU A 228 -15.14 -1.28 -2.36
CA LEU A 228 -13.96 -0.49 -2.02
C LEU A 228 -14.38 0.71 -1.17
N ASP A 229 -13.43 1.21 -0.39
CA ASP A 229 -13.64 2.29 0.57
C ASP A 229 -12.42 3.21 0.63
N GLY A 230 -11.98 3.66 -0.55
CA GLY A 230 -11.00 4.72 -0.75
C GLY A 230 -11.66 6.09 -0.89
N GLY A 231 -10.96 7.05 -1.52
CA GLY A 231 -11.46 8.40 -1.73
C GLY A 231 -12.58 8.48 -2.77
N GLU A 232 -13.59 9.33 -2.54
CA GLU A 232 -14.78 9.49 -3.40
C GLU A 232 -14.45 9.98 -4.82
N THR A 233 -13.37 10.75 -4.96
CA THR A 233 -12.89 11.30 -6.25
C THR A 233 -11.76 10.48 -6.87
N CYS A 234 -11.35 9.39 -6.22
CA CYS A 234 -10.23 8.55 -6.64
C CYS A 234 -10.69 7.36 -7.49
N THR A 235 -9.73 6.75 -8.19
CA THR A 235 -9.96 5.51 -8.95
C THR A 235 -8.99 4.43 -8.52
N ALA A 236 -9.48 3.20 -8.54
CA ALA A 236 -8.71 1.99 -8.34
C ALA A 236 -8.44 1.28 -9.67
N GLY A 237 -7.26 0.71 -9.79
CA GLY A 237 -6.93 -0.30 -10.80
C GLY A 237 -7.54 -1.64 -10.41
N LEU A 238 -8.29 -2.23 -11.35
CA LEU A 238 -8.84 -3.57 -11.24
C LEU A 238 -8.35 -4.38 -12.43
N SER A 239 -7.69 -5.50 -12.17
CA SER A 239 -7.22 -6.41 -13.21
C SER A 239 -7.76 -7.81 -13.02
N LEU A 240 -8.08 -8.48 -14.11
CA LEU A 240 -8.43 -9.90 -14.13
C LEU A 240 -7.28 -10.64 -14.77
N VAL A 241 -6.63 -11.51 -14.01
CA VAL A 241 -5.41 -12.21 -14.44
C VAL A 241 -5.72 -13.68 -14.63
N ARG A 242 -5.55 -14.18 -15.85
CA ARG A 242 -5.90 -15.55 -16.25
C ARG A 242 -5.11 -16.57 -15.42
N LEU A 243 -5.79 -17.60 -14.95
CA LEU A 243 -5.14 -18.75 -14.34
C LEU A 243 -4.44 -19.61 -15.40
N ALA A 244 -3.29 -20.18 -15.04
CA ALA A 244 -2.55 -21.08 -15.91
C ALA A 244 -3.45 -22.20 -16.45
N ARG A 245 -3.32 -22.50 -17.75
CA ARG A 245 -4.11 -23.52 -18.47
C ARG A 245 -5.63 -23.29 -18.49
N ARG A 246 -6.11 -22.09 -18.15
CA ARG A 246 -7.50 -21.65 -18.37
C ARG A 246 -7.58 -20.69 -19.55
N LYS A 247 -8.79 -20.36 -20.01
CA LYS A 247 -9.08 -19.30 -21.00
C LYS A 247 -9.69 -18.11 -20.28
N MET A 248 -9.30 -16.90 -20.69
CA MET A 248 -9.95 -15.67 -20.19
C MET A 248 -11.39 -15.62 -20.72
N PRO A 249 -12.41 -15.53 -19.84
CA PRO A 249 -13.81 -15.45 -20.24
C PRO A 249 -14.14 -14.05 -20.75
N LYS A 250 -15.34 -13.90 -21.32
CA LYS A 250 -15.92 -12.56 -21.46
C LYS A 250 -16.32 -12.08 -20.09
N VAL A 251 -15.90 -10.86 -19.74
CA VAL A 251 -16.20 -10.26 -18.43
C VAL A 251 -16.87 -8.91 -18.63
N ARG A 252 -17.85 -8.63 -17.79
CA ARG A 252 -18.54 -7.35 -17.69
C ARG A 252 -18.40 -6.83 -16.27
N VAL A 253 -17.98 -5.57 -16.14
CA VAL A 253 -17.94 -4.86 -14.85
C VAL A 253 -18.97 -3.74 -14.87
N THR A 254 -19.82 -3.67 -13.85
CA THR A 254 -20.89 -2.67 -13.73
C THR A 254 -20.85 -1.98 -12.36
N THR A 255 -21.04 -0.67 -12.32
CA THR A 255 -21.21 0.07 -11.07
C THR A 255 -22.61 -0.18 -10.48
N VAL A 256 -22.84 0.17 -9.21
CA VAL A 256 -24.19 0.15 -8.61
C VAL A 256 -25.18 1.04 -9.36
N GLY A 257 -24.71 2.13 -9.99
CA GLY A 257 -25.53 3.00 -10.84
C GLY A 257 -25.99 2.36 -12.16
N GLY A 258 -25.49 1.15 -12.48
CA GLY A 258 -25.82 0.43 -13.71
C GLY A 258 -24.86 0.72 -14.87
N ASP A 259 -23.87 1.60 -14.68
CA ASP A 259 -22.90 1.92 -15.72
C ASP A 259 -21.98 0.74 -15.99
N THR A 260 -21.90 0.31 -17.25
CA THR A 260 -20.93 -0.70 -17.66
C THR A 260 -19.57 -0.05 -17.91
N LEU A 261 -18.56 -0.48 -17.16
CA LEU A 261 -17.19 0.00 -17.30
C LEU A 261 -16.50 -0.68 -18.47
N ARG A 262 -15.80 0.12 -19.29
CA ARG A 262 -15.01 -0.39 -20.42
C ARG A 262 -13.59 -0.70 -19.95
N PRO A 263 -13.01 -1.85 -20.36
CA PRO A 263 -11.60 -2.10 -20.10
C PRO A 263 -10.75 -1.10 -20.90
N HIS A 264 -9.66 -0.62 -20.30
CA HIS A 264 -8.68 0.22 -20.99
C HIS A 264 -7.52 -0.60 -21.57
N HIS A 265 -7.35 -1.84 -21.11
CA HIS A 265 -6.42 -2.81 -21.68
C HIS A 265 -7.03 -4.22 -21.62
N SER A 266 -6.79 -5.02 -22.66
CA SER A 266 -7.31 -6.38 -22.75
C SER A 266 -6.41 -7.25 -23.62
N THR A 267 -6.01 -8.39 -23.08
CA THR A 267 -5.22 -9.43 -23.74
C THR A 267 -5.82 -10.80 -23.44
N ALA A 268 -5.23 -11.86 -23.99
CA ALA A 268 -5.61 -13.23 -23.64
C ALA A 268 -5.35 -13.56 -22.16
N ASP A 269 -4.48 -12.81 -21.47
CA ASP A 269 -3.97 -13.13 -20.14
C ASP A 269 -4.44 -12.16 -19.06
N ARG A 270 -4.85 -10.95 -19.46
CA ARG A 270 -5.17 -9.86 -18.54
C ARG A 270 -6.23 -8.92 -19.11
N ILE A 271 -7.18 -8.50 -18.28
CA ILE A 271 -8.14 -7.43 -18.61
C ILE A 271 -8.07 -6.37 -17.50
N ASP A 272 -7.88 -5.11 -17.87
CA ASP A 272 -7.69 -4.00 -16.94
C ASP A 272 -8.80 -2.97 -17.03
N TYR A 273 -9.28 -2.55 -15.86
CA TYR A 273 -10.32 -1.57 -15.66
C TYR A 273 -9.83 -0.47 -14.72
N ARG A 274 -10.43 0.71 -14.88
CA ARG A 274 -10.46 1.74 -13.84
C ARG A 274 -11.85 1.72 -13.23
N VAL A 275 -11.92 1.53 -11.92
CA VAL A 275 -13.17 1.51 -11.16
C VAL A 275 -13.16 2.65 -10.12
N PRO A 276 -14.31 3.14 -9.66
CA PRO A 276 -14.35 4.06 -8.52
C PRO A 276 -13.63 3.45 -7.32
N ALA A 277 -12.76 4.22 -6.65
CA ALA A 277 -12.05 3.76 -5.45
C ALA A 277 -12.97 3.68 -4.22
N ASN A 278 -14.15 4.32 -4.28
CA ASN A 278 -15.18 4.26 -3.27
C ASN A 278 -16.47 3.67 -3.85
N GLY A 279 -17.10 2.75 -3.12
CA GLY A 279 -18.39 2.18 -3.47
C GLY A 279 -18.33 0.72 -3.91
N ARG A 280 -19.34 0.28 -4.67
CA ARG A 280 -19.49 -1.11 -5.09
C ARG A 280 -19.55 -1.25 -6.60
N PHE A 281 -19.01 -2.36 -7.10
CA PHE A 281 -19.16 -2.80 -8.48
C PHE A 281 -19.38 -4.30 -8.55
N VAL A 282 -20.01 -4.73 -9.64
CA VAL A 282 -20.36 -6.12 -9.90
C VAL A 282 -19.59 -6.60 -11.12
N LEU A 283 -18.91 -7.72 -10.98
CA LEU A 283 -18.20 -8.42 -12.02
C LEU A 283 -19.01 -9.67 -12.42
N ASN A 284 -19.28 -9.82 -13.71
CA ASN A 284 -20.00 -10.96 -14.29
C ASN A 284 -19.15 -11.62 -15.38
N TRP A 285 -19.09 -12.95 -15.43
CA TRP A 285 -18.32 -13.67 -16.47
C TRP A 285 -19.08 -14.81 -17.14
N GLU A 286 -18.66 -15.17 -18.36
CA GLU A 286 -19.26 -16.22 -19.21
C GLU A 286 -18.28 -17.36 -19.54
#